data_AF-A0A8J5NWQ1-F1
#
_entry.id   AF-A0A8J5NWQ1-F1
#
_cell.length_a   1.000
_cell.length_b   1.000
_cell.length_c   1.000
_cell.angle_alpha   90.00
_cell.angle_beta   90.00
_cell.angle_gamma   90.00
#
_symmetry.space_group_name_H-M   'P 1'
#
loop_
_entity.id
_entity.type
_entity.pdbx_description
1 polymer ?
#
loop_
_entity_poly.entity_id
_entity_poly.type
_entity_poly.pdbx_seq_one_letter_code
_entity_poly.pdbx_strand_id
1 'polypeptide(L)'
;MFEARKERLRQDMLDSRSSISLSFGLWTSPNYAVLGVAAHFINKSGLRRTAVLALREVEGEQSGENIADVLLQVIKDYKITDRVGYFMSDNASANDVCVDFVPRAVYPRMSDKQRKRRRLRCFGHVVNLCAQAFLIGKDAENVCKGLDAAYREGDMNPQRRQFFRPIVCEGELSEFDGLELVQSQQTRWNSDITSIGRALNVKERIQVFCDQHEAGQSQKSLIEDRLSEQQWDELAHLHDHLGTFYDGTLYTEGGLSTMADHCQTLDWLLNEIQQAKTKFEELHKAAVRRNTSRGVVAVEADDFAFLAASVLENWESPLSSGFRLLV
;
A
#
# COMPACT_ATOMS: atom_id res chain seq x y z
N MET A 1 20.16 30.41 6.76
CA MET A 1 18.75 30.33 6.29
C MET A 1 17.96 29.24 7.02
N PHE A 2 18.50 28.02 7.16
CA PHE A 2 17.86 26.91 7.88
C PHE A 2 17.61 27.21 9.36
N GLU A 3 18.64 27.57 10.14
CA GLU A 3 18.48 27.83 11.59
C GLU A 3 17.43 28.90 11.92
N ALA A 4 17.39 29.99 11.13
CA ALA A 4 16.36 31.01 11.30
C ALA A 4 14.93 30.50 11.03
N ARG A 5 14.76 29.57 10.08
CA ARG A 5 13.47 28.91 9.82
C ARG A 5 13.13 27.91 10.92
N LYS A 6 14.11 27.13 11.39
CA LYS A 6 13.96 26.20 12.52
C LYS A 6 13.48 26.94 13.76
N GLU A 7 14.14 28.05 14.09
CA GLU A 7 13.80 28.89 15.24
C GLU A 7 12.42 29.53 15.11
N ARG A 8 12.04 30.01 13.91
CA ARG A 8 10.69 30.52 13.66
C ARG A 8 9.62 29.44 13.84
N LEU A 9 9.87 28.25 13.30
CA LEU A 9 8.94 27.13 13.42
C LEU A 9 8.82 26.66 14.88
N ARG A 10 9.94 26.64 15.60
CA ARG A 10 9.99 26.40 17.04
C ARG A 10 9.06 27.35 17.78
N GLN A 11 9.17 28.65 17.51
CA GLN A 11 8.33 29.65 18.18
C GLN A 11 6.86 29.50 17.82
N ASP A 12 6.52 29.24 16.55
CA ASP A 12 5.13 29.02 16.12
C ASP A 12 4.48 27.81 16.80
N MET A 13 5.27 26.75 17.05
CA MET A 13 4.85 25.58 17.81
C MET A 13 4.70 25.86 19.31
N LEU A 14 5.57 26.67 19.92
CA LEU A 14 5.43 27.05 21.33
C LEU A 14 4.21 27.95 21.57
N ASP A 15 3.94 28.87 20.64
CA ASP A 15 2.80 29.80 20.69
C ASP A 15 1.49 29.17 20.18
N SER A 16 1.52 27.90 19.78
CA SER A 16 0.36 27.23 19.20
C SER A 16 -0.80 27.12 20.20
N ARG A 17 -2.03 26.99 19.70
CA ARG A 17 -3.22 26.85 20.54
C ARG A 17 -3.49 25.40 20.94
N SER A 18 -3.04 24.45 20.13
CA SER A 18 -3.21 23.02 20.37
C SER A 18 -1.92 22.38 20.91
N SER A 19 -2.02 21.12 21.34
CA SER A 19 -0.84 20.25 21.37
C SER A 19 -0.31 20.02 19.95
N ILE A 20 0.91 19.49 19.88
CA ILE A 20 1.63 19.22 18.64
C ILE A 20 1.60 17.71 18.40
N SER A 21 0.82 17.28 17.42
CA SER A 21 0.82 15.87 16.99
C SER A 21 1.96 15.64 16.01
N LEU A 22 2.59 14.48 16.09
CA LEU A 22 3.71 14.11 15.23
C LEU A 22 3.28 12.99 14.29
N SER A 23 3.52 13.13 12.99
CA SER A 23 3.57 11.98 12.10
C SER A 23 5.02 11.59 11.86
N PHE A 24 5.27 10.30 11.74
CA PHE A 24 6.59 9.80 11.40
C PHE A 24 6.50 8.54 10.54
N GLY A 25 7.51 8.36 9.70
CA GLY A 25 7.64 7.20 8.83
C GLY A 25 9.11 6.86 8.65
N LEU A 26 9.40 5.56 8.65
CA LEU A 26 10.73 5.02 8.45
C LEU A 26 10.80 4.40 7.06
N TRP A 27 11.83 4.72 6.29
CA TRP A 27 12.11 4.03 5.04
C TRP A 27 13.58 3.64 4.98
N THR A 28 13.82 2.52 4.31
CA THR A 28 15.17 2.00 4.09
C THR A 28 15.65 2.41 2.70
N SER A 29 16.82 3.04 2.65
CA SER A 29 17.64 3.16 1.45
C SER A 29 18.72 2.07 1.49
N PRO A 30 19.44 1.78 0.38
CA PRO A 30 20.43 0.70 0.35
C PRO A 30 21.46 0.73 1.49
N ASN A 31 21.79 1.93 1.99
CA ASN A 31 22.82 2.13 2.99
C ASN A 31 22.31 2.71 4.32
N TYR A 32 21.07 3.21 4.38
CA TYR A 32 20.57 3.99 5.53
C TYR A 32 19.10 3.73 5.81
N ALA A 33 18.73 3.67 7.09
CA ALA A 33 17.35 3.80 7.53
C ALA A 33 17.07 5.26 7.89
N VAL A 34 16.09 5.89 7.26
CA VAL A 34 15.78 7.31 7.46
C VAL A 34 14.39 7.47 8.05
N LEU A 35 14.31 8.18 9.17
CA LEU A 35 13.09 8.58 9.84
C LEU A 35 12.73 10.00 9.43
N GLY A 36 11.59 10.13 8.76
CA GLY A 36 10.93 11.42 8.56
C GLY A 36 10.01 11.75 9.74
N VAL A 37 10.05 12.99 10.20
CA VAL A 37 9.19 13.50 11.28
C VAL A 37 8.53 14.79 10.84
N ALA A 38 7.21 14.85 10.92
CA ALA A 38 6.43 16.06 10.69
C ALA A 38 5.55 16.39 11.90
N ALA A 39 5.37 17.68 12.15
CA ALA A 39 4.51 18.21 13.20
C ALA A 39 3.22 18.78 12.61
N HIS A 40 2.13 18.55 13.34
CA HIS A 40 0.78 19.03 13.03
C HIS A 40 0.21 19.76 14.24
N PHE A 41 -0.18 21.02 14.06
CA PHE A 41 -0.68 21.87 15.14
C PHE A 41 -1.59 22.98 14.63
N ILE A 42 -2.35 23.57 15.54
CA ILE A 42 -3.15 24.78 15.31
C ILE A 42 -2.35 25.95 15.87
N ASN A 43 -1.91 26.86 15.00
CA ASN A 43 -1.08 27.99 15.42
C ASN A 43 -1.88 29.04 16.22
N LYS A 44 -1.20 30.10 16.68
CA LYS A 44 -1.83 31.19 17.44
C LYS A 44 -3.02 31.85 16.74
N SER A 45 -3.03 31.87 15.41
CA SER A 45 -4.11 32.43 14.60
C SER A 45 -5.29 31.48 14.41
N GLY A 46 -5.24 30.26 14.97
CA GLY A 46 -6.27 29.24 14.79
C GLY A 46 -6.16 28.48 13.46
N LEU A 47 -5.06 28.65 12.72
CA LEU A 47 -4.86 27.97 11.44
C LEU A 47 -4.11 26.65 11.64
N ARG A 48 -4.55 25.61 10.92
CA ARG A 48 -3.82 24.35 10.84
C ARG A 48 -2.46 24.57 10.16
N ARG A 49 -1.44 23.93 10.70
CA ARG A 49 -0.07 23.92 10.19
C ARG A 49 0.44 22.49 10.19
N THR A 50 1.13 22.15 9.10
CA THR A 50 1.96 20.95 8.97
C THR A 50 3.36 21.41 8.60
N ALA A 51 4.37 20.88 9.27
CA ALA A 51 5.77 21.19 8.98
C ALA A 51 6.66 19.97 9.19
N VAL A 52 7.53 19.68 8.23
CA VAL A 52 8.59 18.69 8.40
C VAL A 52 9.60 19.22 9.41
N LEU A 53 9.83 18.48 10.48
CA LEU A 53 10.78 18.82 11.53
C LEU A 53 12.16 18.22 11.25
N ALA A 54 12.19 16.98 10.76
CA ALA A 54 13.43 16.25 10.64
C ALA A 54 13.38 15.15 9.58
N LEU A 55 14.54 14.91 8.99
CA LEU A 55 14.92 13.71 8.28
C LEU A 55 16.20 13.24 8.98
N ARG A 56 16.13 12.13 9.71
CA ARG A 56 17.23 11.64 10.55
C ARG A 56 17.52 10.19 10.22
N GLU A 57 18.79 9.84 10.23
CA GLU A 57 19.19 8.44 10.18
C GLU A 57 18.82 7.75 11.51
N VAL A 58 18.35 6.51 11.42
CA VAL A 58 18.22 5.60 12.56
C VAL A 58 19.36 4.60 12.46
N GLU A 59 20.33 4.74 13.36
CA GLU A 59 21.48 3.85 13.42
C GLU A 59 21.10 2.51 14.08
N GLY A 60 21.67 1.42 13.58
CA GLY A 60 21.46 0.07 14.11
C GLY A 60 20.12 -0.55 13.70
N GLU A 61 19.57 -1.38 14.58
CA GLU A 61 18.28 -2.04 14.33
C GLU A 61 17.14 -1.02 14.22
N GLN A 62 16.17 -1.30 13.36
CA GLN A 62 14.97 -0.48 13.19
C GLN A 62 13.94 -0.76 14.32
N SER A 63 14.42 -0.84 15.55
CA SER A 63 13.62 -1.12 16.75
C SER A 63 12.79 0.10 17.15
N GLY A 64 11.72 -0.13 17.91
CA GLY A 64 10.88 0.96 18.40
C GLY A 64 11.61 1.89 19.37
N GLU A 65 12.57 1.35 20.12
CA GLU A 65 13.45 2.07 21.03
C GLU A 65 14.36 3.06 20.28
N ASN A 66 15.03 2.59 19.22
CA ASN A 66 15.91 3.44 18.42
C ASN A 66 15.13 4.55 17.72
N ILE A 67 13.93 4.23 17.19
CA ILE A 67 13.03 5.24 16.63
C ILE A 67 12.60 6.24 17.70
N ALA A 68 12.28 5.78 18.92
CA ALA A 68 11.89 6.65 20.03
C ALA A 68 13.00 7.60 20.44
N ASP A 69 14.25 7.14 20.49
CA ASP A 69 15.41 7.96 20.84
C ASP A 69 15.60 9.10 19.84
N VAL A 70 15.53 8.80 18.54
CA VAL A 70 15.59 9.84 17.49
C VAL A 70 14.42 10.82 17.63
N LEU A 71 13.20 10.33 17.88
CA LEU A 71 12.02 11.19 18.03
C LEU A 71 12.13 12.09 19.27
N LEU A 72 12.68 11.59 20.38
CA LEU A 72 12.95 12.35 21.60
C LEU A 72 14.02 13.44 21.37
N GLN A 73 15.04 13.17 20.56
CA GLN A 73 16.01 14.18 20.15
C GLN A 73 15.33 15.30 19.36
N VAL A 74 14.47 14.97 18.38
CA VAL A 74 13.70 15.97 17.62
C VAL A 74 12.80 16.80 18.54
N ILE A 75 12.10 16.16 19.48
CA ILE A 75 11.25 16.84 20.48
C ILE A 75 12.07 17.83 21.32
N LYS A 76 13.26 17.43 21.77
CA LYS A 76 14.19 18.27 22.55
C LYS A 76 14.77 19.42 21.72
N ASP A 77 15.18 19.16 20.49
CA ASP A 77 15.72 20.13 19.54
C ASP A 77 14.76 21.30 19.31
N TYR A 78 13.46 20.99 19.17
CA TYR A 78 12.41 21.99 19.02
C TYR A 78 11.83 22.46 20.36
N LYS A 79 12.32 21.95 21.50
CA LYS A 79 11.87 22.33 22.84
C LYS A 79 10.34 22.22 23.04
N ILE A 80 9.74 21.17 22.46
CA ILE A 80 8.28 20.95 22.48
C ILE A 80 7.86 19.84 23.44
N THR A 81 8.72 19.45 24.39
CA THR A 81 8.53 18.31 25.30
C THR A 81 7.18 18.30 26.01
N ASP A 82 6.74 19.44 26.52
CA ASP A 82 5.49 19.62 27.26
C ASP A 82 4.26 19.80 26.36
N ARG A 83 4.46 19.88 25.04
CA ARG A 83 3.42 20.19 24.04
C ARG A 83 3.00 19.00 23.19
N VAL A 84 3.66 17.85 23.33
CA VAL A 84 3.44 16.67 22.48
C VAL A 84 2.01 16.11 22.62
N GLY A 85 1.36 15.92 21.48
CA GLY A 85 -0.01 15.44 21.34
C GLY A 85 -0.10 13.96 20.99
N TYR A 86 -0.56 13.68 19.78
CA TYR A 86 -0.75 12.32 19.25
C TYR A 86 0.36 11.96 18.26
N PHE A 87 0.46 10.67 17.95
CA PHE A 87 1.47 10.12 17.05
C PHE A 87 0.81 9.35 15.92
N MET A 88 1.11 9.68 14.67
CA MET A 88 0.61 8.99 13.48
C MET A 88 1.75 8.30 12.72
N SER A 89 1.60 7.01 12.47
CA SER A 89 2.56 6.21 11.69
C SER A 89 1.86 4.95 11.15
N ASP A 90 2.49 4.25 10.19
CA ASP A 90 1.99 2.98 9.63
C ASP A 90 1.83 1.87 10.68
N ASN A 91 1.36 0.68 10.32
CA ASN A 91 1.06 -0.37 11.29
C ASN A 91 2.26 -1.21 11.75
N ALA A 92 3.51 -0.83 11.44
CA ALA A 92 4.68 -1.57 11.91
C ALA A 92 4.68 -1.71 13.44
N SER A 93 4.98 -2.91 13.94
CA SER A 93 4.96 -3.22 15.38
C SER A 93 5.97 -2.39 16.18
N ALA A 94 7.13 -2.07 15.59
CA ALA A 94 8.12 -1.17 16.18
C ALA A 94 7.53 0.21 16.55
N ASN A 95 6.54 0.70 15.79
CA ASN A 95 5.91 1.98 16.07
C ASN A 95 5.03 1.95 17.32
N ASP A 96 4.50 0.78 17.70
CA ASP A 96 3.75 0.64 18.96
C ASP A 96 4.68 0.71 20.18
N VAL A 97 5.87 0.13 20.06
CA VAL A 97 6.94 0.25 21.07
C VAL A 97 7.40 1.71 21.17
N CYS A 98 7.70 2.35 20.04
CA CYS A 98 8.10 3.76 20.00
C CYS A 98 7.09 4.69 20.71
N VAL A 99 5.80 4.54 20.41
CA VAL A 99 4.73 5.37 21.00
C VAL A 99 4.42 4.98 22.46
N ASP A 100 4.90 3.85 22.97
CA ASP A 100 4.91 3.60 24.41
C ASP A 100 6.09 4.31 25.10
N PHE A 101 7.28 4.29 24.50
CA PHE A 101 8.49 4.90 25.04
C PHE A 101 8.44 6.42 25.10
N VAL A 102 8.07 7.10 24.00
CA VAL A 102 8.15 8.56 23.91
C VAL A 102 7.23 9.26 24.93
N PRO A 103 5.92 8.95 25.01
CA PRO A 103 5.03 9.58 26.00
C PRO A 103 5.39 9.22 27.44
N ARG A 104 5.97 8.03 27.69
CA ARG A 104 6.47 7.66 29.02
C ARG A 104 7.61 8.60 29.45
N ALA A 105 8.50 8.96 28.52
CA ALA A 105 9.61 9.87 28.79
C ALA A 105 9.13 11.34 28.97
N VAL A 106 8.22 11.83 28.12
CA VAL A 106 7.79 13.24 28.18
C VAL A 106 6.67 13.50 29.20
N TYR A 107 5.87 12.49 29.53
CA TYR A 107 4.78 12.57 30.50
C TYR A 107 4.81 11.37 31.48
N PRO A 108 5.71 11.36 32.48
CA PRO A 108 5.92 10.21 33.36
C PRO A 108 4.68 9.76 34.17
N ARG A 109 3.70 10.64 34.35
CA ARG A 109 2.44 10.36 35.05
C ARG A 109 1.35 9.79 34.13
N MET A 110 1.61 9.66 32.83
CA MET A 110 0.64 9.13 31.86
C MET A 110 0.52 7.62 31.99
N SER A 111 -0.70 7.14 32.25
CA SER A 111 -0.98 5.70 32.34
C SER A 111 -0.82 4.99 31.00
N ASP A 112 -0.63 3.67 31.03
CA ASP A 112 -0.48 2.83 29.85
C ASP A 112 -1.67 2.96 28.89
N LYS A 113 -2.88 3.03 29.43
CA LYS A 113 -4.11 3.23 28.65
C LYS A 113 -4.11 4.59 27.93
N GLN A 114 -3.61 5.64 28.57
CA GLN A 114 -3.50 6.96 27.96
C GLN A 114 -2.42 6.97 26.88
N ARG A 115 -1.27 6.33 27.09
CA ARG A 115 -0.19 6.23 26.09
C ARG A 115 -0.66 5.50 24.84
N LYS A 116 -1.31 4.34 24.99
CA LYS A 116 -1.91 3.59 23.87
C LYS A 116 -2.91 4.44 23.07
N ARG A 117 -3.69 5.31 23.72
CA ARG A 117 -4.62 6.24 23.04
C ARG A 117 -3.94 7.36 22.27
N ARG A 118 -2.64 7.63 22.48
CA ARG A 118 -1.89 8.62 21.69
C ARG A 118 -1.50 8.09 20.30
N ARG A 119 -1.65 6.79 20.05
CA ARG A 119 -1.31 6.12 18.80
C ARG A 119 -2.46 6.20 17.79
N LEU A 120 -2.24 6.92 16.70
CA LEU A 120 -3.10 6.95 15.51
C LEU A 120 -2.45 6.14 14.40
N ARG A 121 -3.22 5.31 13.68
CA ARG A 121 -2.72 4.57 12.52
C ARG A 121 -2.76 5.45 11.28
N CYS A 122 -1.78 5.26 10.39
CA CYS A 122 -1.77 5.93 9.10
C CYS A 122 -2.97 5.46 8.27
N PHE A 123 -3.79 6.41 7.82
CA PHE A 123 -5.02 6.09 7.11
C PHE A 123 -4.75 5.44 5.75
N GLY A 124 -3.86 6.02 4.94
CA GLY A 124 -3.47 5.43 3.65
C GLY A 124 -2.95 4.01 3.78
N HIS A 125 -2.18 3.71 4.85
CA HIS A 125 -1.73 2.34 5.11
C HIS A 125 -2.90 1.39 5.47
N VAL A 126 -3.90 1.85 6.21
CA VAL A 126 -5.11 1.06 6.50
C VAL A 126 -5.89 0.77 5.21
N VAL A 127 -6.10 1.78 4.34
CA VAL A 127 -6.76 1.60 3.05
C VAL A 127 -6.01 0.61 2.17
N ASN A 128 -4.67 0.70 2.14
CA ASN A 128 -3.82 -0.26 1.43
C ASN A 128 -3.99 -1.70 1.95
N LEU A 129 -4.04 -1.90 3.27
CA LEU A 129 -4.30 -3.22 3.86
C LEU A 129 -5.69 -3.74 3.47
N CYS A 130 -6.70 -2.86 3.41
CA CYS A 130 -8.03 -3.24 2.92
C CYS A 130 -8.00 -3.64 1.45
N ALA A 131 -7.29 -2.90 0.58
CA ALA A 131 -7.13 -3.23 -0.82
C ALA A 131 -6.40 -4.58 -1.00
N GLN A 132 -5.32 -4.81 -0.27
CA GLN A 132 -4.59 -6.09 -0.30
C GLN A 132 -5.46 -7.26 0.18
N ALA A 133 -6.23 -7.07 1.25
CA ALA A 133 -7.17 -8.07 1.74
C ALA A 133 -8.31 -8.33 0.74
N PHE A 134 -8.74 -7.30 0.00
CA PHE A 134 -9.72 -7.43 -1.08
C PHE A 134 -9.14 -8.23 -2.26
N LEU A 135 -7.87 -8.01 -2.61
CA LEU A 135 -7.20 -8.69 -3.74
C LEU A 135 -6.82 -10.15 -3.45
N ILE A 136 -6.26 -10.41 -2.27
CA ILE A 136 -5.52 -11.66 -1.99
C ILE A 136 -6.13 -12.42 -0.79
N GLY A 137 -7.07 -11.80 -0.06
CA GLY A 137 -7.67 -12.38 1.14
C GLY A 137 -6.87 -12.14 2.43
N LYS A 138 -7.19 -12.86 3.51
CA LYS A 138 -6.68 -12.68 4.88
C LYS A 138 -5.19 -12.97 5.00
N ASP A 139 -4.65 -13.82 4.14
CA ASP A 139 -3.21 -14.12 4.06
C ASP A 139 -2.44 -13.19 3.10
N ALA A 140 -3.04 -12.08 2.65
CA ALA A 140 -2.42 -11.12 1.73
C ALA A 140 -1.00 -10.72 2.14
N GLU A 141 -0.76 -10.47 3.43
CA GLU A 141 0.57 -10.08 3.91
C GLU A 141 1.63 -11.18 3.67
N ASN A 142 1.27 -12.45 3.84
CA ASN A 142 2.16 -13.60 3.62
C ASN A 142 2.37 -13.87 2.13
N VAL A 143 1.31 -13.76 1.33
CA VAL A 143 1.37 -13.92 -0.12
C VAL A 143 2.22 -12.82 -0.76
N CYS A 144 2.01 -11.55 -0.39
CA CYS A 144 2.84 -10.43 -0.86
C CYS A 144 4.31 -10.63 -0.49
N LYS A 145 4.63 -11.09 0.73
CA LYS A 145 6.01 -11.41 1.13
C LYS A 145 6.62 -12.53 0.29
N GLY A 146 5.83 -13.54 -0.07
CA GLY A 146 6.27 -14.64 -0.93
C GLY A 146 6.55 -14.19 -2.36
N LEU A 147 5.71 -13.29 -2.90
CA LEU A 147 5.92 -12.67 -4.21
C LEU A 147 7.17 -11.76 -4.20
N ASP A 148 7.34 -10.92 -3.17
CA ASP A 148 8.55 -10.10 -2.98
C ASP A 148 9.84 -10.93 -2.88
N ALA A 149 9.76 -12.15 -2.33
CA ALA A 149 10.91 -13.06 -2.23
C ALA A 149 11.23 -13.71 -3.59
N ALA A 150 10.21 -14.24 -4.30
CA ALA A 150 10.36 -14.76 -5.65
C ALA A 150 10.93 -13.69 -6.61
N TYR A 151 10.51 -12.44 -6.42
CA TYR A 151 11.01 -11.27 -7.11
C TYR A 151 12.52 -11.04 -6.91
N ARG A 152 13.01 -11.05 -5.67
CA ARG A 152 14.45 -10.88 -5.36
C ARG A 152 15.30 -12.02 -5.92
N GLU A 153 14.70 -13.19 -6.13
CA GLU A 153 15.37 -14.39 -6.63
C GLU A 153 15.43 -14.48 -8.16
N GLY A 154 14.81 -13.58 -8.93
CA GLY A 154 15.21 -13.36 -10.33
C GLY A 154 14.16 -13.12 -11.40
N ASP A 155 12.88 -12.86 -11.07
CA ASP A 155 11.85 -12.76 -12.12
C ASP A 155 11.94 -11.49 -13.00
N MET A 156 12.72 -10.48 -12.60
CA MET A 156 13.02 -9.29 -13.41
C MET A 156 14.54 -8.99 -13.49
N ASN A 157 15.30 -9.97 -13.96
CA ASN A 157 16.71 -9.80 -14.34
C ASN A 157 16.83 -8.69 -15.43
N PRO A 158 17.83 -7.78 -15.37
CA PRO A 158 18.12 -6.77 -16.40
C PRO A 158 18.05 -7.28 -17.85
N GLN A 159 18.38 -8.55 -18.06
CA GLN A 159 18.26 -9.24 -19.35
C GLN A 159 16.81 -9.26 -19.87
N ARG A 160 15.81 -9.65 -19.05
CA ARG A 160 14.39 -9.67 -19.44
C ARG A 160 13.89 -8.26 -19.85
N ARG A 161 14.32 -7.22 -19.12
CA ARG A 161 14.01 -5.82 -19.46
C ARG A 161 14.60 -5.41 -20.81
N GLN A 162 15.84 -5.83 -21.10
CA GLN A 162 16.50 -5.57 -22.38
C GLN A 162 15.77 -6.24 -23.55
N PHE A 163 15.20 -7.44 -23.34
CA PHE A 163 14.37 -8.13 -24.34
C PHE A 163 12.97 -7.52 -24.50
N PHE A 164 12.36 -7.03 -23.42
CA PHE A 164 11.02 -6.42 -23.48
C PHE A 164 11.01 -5.03 -24.14
N ARG A 165 12.07 -4.25 -23.92
CA ARG A 165 12.19 -2.86 -24.40
C ARG A 165 12.02 -2.67 -25.92
N PRO A 166 12.58 -3.51 -26.80
CA PRO A 166 12.43 -3.35 -28.25
C PRO A 166 11.08 -3.82 -28.81
N ILE A 167 10.23 -4.49 -28.02
CA ILE A 167 8.93 -4.97 -28.48
C ILE A 167 8.01 -3.78 -28.69
N VAL A 168 7.44 -3.69 -29.89
CA VAL A 168 6.45 -2.69 -30.32
C VAL A 168 5.26 -3.42 -30.92
N CYS A 169 4.07 -2.88 -30.75
CA CYS A 169 2.82 -3.49 -31.23
C CYS A 169 2.09 -2.53 -32.18
N GLU A 170 1.38 -3.09 -33.16
CA GLU A 170 0.48 -2.31 -34.00
C GLU A 170 -0.93 -2.38 -33.41
N GLY A 171 -1.59 -1.24 -33.19
CA GLY A 171 -2.94 -1.23 -32.61
C GLY A 171 -3.23 -0.04 -31.72
N GLU A 172 -4.35 -0.10 -31.00
CA GLU A 172 -4.80 0.96 -30.09
C GLU A 172 -3.83 1.19 -28.92
N LEU A 173 -3.13 0.14 -28.47
CA LEU A 173 -2.17 0.22 -27.36
C LEU A 173 -0.76 0.65 -27.79
N SER A 174 -0.52 0.92 -29.07
CA SER A 174 0.79 1.37 -29.59
C SER A 174 1.25 2.71 -28.99
N GLU A 175 0.33 3.52 -28.43
CA GLU A 175 0.69 4.74 -27.70
C GLU A 175 1.51 4.47 -26.43
N PHE A 176 1.43 3.25 -25.90
CA PHE A 176 2.16 2.79 -24.71
C PHE A 176 3.46 2.05 -25.06
N ASP A 177 3.84 2.01 -26.34
CA ASP A 177 5.13 1.47 -26.76
C ASP A 177 6.29 2.22 -26.09
N GLY A 178 7.33 1.48 -25.73
CA GLY A 178 8.48 2.02 -25.00
C GLY A 178 8.28 2.20 -23.49
N LEU A 179 7.06 2.03 -22.97
CA LEU A 179 6.81 1.97 -21.53
C LEU A 179 7.33 0.64 -20.94
N GLU A 180 7.96 0.70 -19.77
CA GLU A 180 8.35 -0.52 -19.04
C GLU A 180 7.23 -0.94 -18.06
N LEU A 181 7.19 -2.23 -17.72
CA LEU A 181 6.37 -2.72 -16.62
C LEU A 181 6.74 -1.99 -15.32
N VAL A 182 5.72 -1.57 -14.58
CA VAL A 182 5.87 -0.95 -13.26
C VAL A 182 5.57 -2.02 -12.24
N GLN A 183 6.47 -2.19 -11.28
CA GLN A 183 6.33 -3.20 -10.24
C GLN A 183 5.51 -2.65 -9.09
N SER A 184 4.69 -3.52 -8.51
CA SER A 184 4.11 -3.25 -7.21
C SER A 184 5.22 -3.11 -6.17
N GLN A 185 4.99 -2.29 -5.15
CA GLN A 185 5.93 -2.02 -4.09
C GLN A 185 5.13 -1.94 -2.80
N GLN A 186 5.31 -2.91 -1.90
CA GLN A 186 4.56 -2.97 -0.64
C GLN A 186 4.70 -1.69 0.21
N THR A 187 5.83 -0.98 0.05
CA THR A 187 6.13 0.28 0.76
C THR A 187 5.55 1.53 0.08
N ARG A 188 5.00 1.43 -1.14
CA ARG A 188 4.33 2.52 -1.84
C ARG A 188 2.85 2.19 -2.00
N TRP A 189 2.02 2.96 -1.32
CA TRP A 189 0.56 2.85 -1.43
C TRP A 189 0.16 2.98 -2.91
N ASN A 190 -0.84 2.20 -3.33
CA ASN A 190 -1.37 2.19 -4.70
C ASN A 190 -0.45 1.61 -5.79
N SER A 191 0.62 0.93 -5.40
CA SER A 191 1.53 0.32 -6.37
C SER A 191 0.89 -0.87 -7.09
N ASP A 192 -0.02 -1.62 -6.45
CA ASP A 192 -0.77 -2.71 -7.08
C ASP A 192 -1.65 -2.19 -8.23
N ILE A 193 -2.47 -1.16 -8.01
CA ILE A 193 -3.31 -0.58 -9.08
C ILE A 193 -2.45 0.01 -10.20
N THR A 194 -1.32 0.65 -9.87
CA THR A 194 -0.42 1.22 -10.87
C THR A 194 0.26 0.13 -11.70
N SER A 195 0.67 -0.97 -11.06
CA SER A 195 1.28 -2.14 -11.72
C SER A 195 0.28 -2.78 -12.68
N ILE A 196 -0.93 -3.05 -12.19
CA ILE A 196 -1.98 -3.67 -12.98
C ILE A 196 -2.39 -2.77 -14.15
N GLY A 197 -2.60 -1.47 -13.92
CA GLY A 197 -2.92 -0.52 -14.99
C GLY A 197 -1.81 -0.45 -16.04
N ARG A 198 -0.53 -0.49 -15.62
CA ARG A 198 0.59 -0.57 -16.57
C ARG A 198 0.55 -1.87 -17.36
N ALA A 199 0.30 -3.00 -16.72
CA ALA A 199 0.22 -4.31 -17.37
C ALA A 199 -0.84 -4.34 -18.45
N LEU A 200 -2.02 -3.79 -18.17
CA LEU A 200 -3.13 -3.67 -19.13
C LEU A 200 -2.73 -2.82 -20.35
N ASN A 201 -2.09 -1.66 -20.11
CA ASN A 201 -1.64 -0.78 -21.20
C ASN A 201 -0.58 -1.41 -22.11
N VAL A 202 0.22 -2.37 -21.61
CA VAL A 202 1.26 -3.06 -22.40
C VAL A 202 0.95 -4.54 -22.63
N LYS A 203 -0.33 -4.94 -22.50
CA LYS A 203 -0.81 -6.34 -22.60
C LYS A 203 -0.27 -7.05 -23.85
N GLU A 204 -0.41 -6.43 -25.01
CA GLU A 204 0.04 -7.00 -26.29
C GLU A 204 1.55 -7.28 -26.29
N ARG A 205 2.34 -6.35 -25.73
CA ARG A 205 3.80 -6.50 -25.64
C ARG A 205 4.21 -7.60 -24.67
N ILE A 206 3.45 -7.80 -23.59
CA ILE A 206 3.66 -8.90 -22.63
C ILE A 206 3.39 -10.24 -23.33
N GLN A 207 2.31 -10.35 -24.09
CA GLN A 207 1.99 -11.56 -24.84
C GLN A 207 3.10 -11.90 -25.85
N VAL A 208 3.55 -10.91 -26.64
CA VAL A 208 4.68 -11.08 -27.57
C VAL A 208 5.96 -11.48 -26.85
N PHE A 209 6.23 -10.87 -25.69
CA PHE A 209 7.39 -11.23 -24.86
C PHE A 209 7.34 -12.69 -24.40
N CYS A 210 6.20 -13.16 -23.89
CA CYS A 210 6.03 -14.55 -23.48
C CYS A 210 6.16 -15.53 -24.65
N ASP A 211 5.70 -15.14 -25.85
CA ASP A 211 5.77 -15.97 -27.06
C ASP A 211 7.20 -16.07 -27.62
N GLN A 212 8.02 -15.02 -27.47
CA GLN A 212 9.37 -14.94 -28.04
C GLN A 212 10.50 -15.31 -27.06
N HIS A 213 10.23 -15.33 -25.75
CA HIS A 213 11.26 -15.55 -24.75
C HIS A 213 11.59 -17.04 -24.59
N GLU A 214 12.75 -17.45 -25.11
CA GLU A 214 13.32 -18.77 -24.86
C GLU A 214 14.07 -18.76 -23.51
N ALA A 215 13.62 -19.57 -22.56
CA ALA A 215 14.28 -19.70 -21.27
C ALA A 215 15.66 -20.39 -21.43
N GLY A 216 16.70 -19.85 -20.78
CA GLY A 216 18.00 -20.53 -20.70
C GLY A 216 17.90 -21.87 -19.95
N GLN A 217 18.90 -22.75 -20.11
CA GLN A 217 18.90 -24.14 -19.57
C GLN A 217 18.65 -24.28 -18.05
N SER A 218 18.69 -23.18 -17.29
CA SER A 218 18.43 -23.12 -15.84
C SER A 218 17.27 -22.19 -15.44
N GLN A 219 16.53 -21.63 -16.39
CA GLN A 219 15.40 -20.73 -16.14
C GLN A 219 14.07 -21.43 -16.46
N LYS A 220 13.03 -21.14 -15.66
CA LYS A 220 11.67 -21.63 -15.93
C LYS A 220 11.11 -21.00 -17.20
N SER A 221 10.32 -21.77 -17.94
CA SER A 221 9.58 -21.29 -19.11
C SER A 221 8.53 -20.28 -18.69
N LEU A 222 8.42 -19.16 -19.44
CA LEU A 222 7.41 -18.12 -19.21
C LEU A 222 6.04 -18.47 -19.82
N ILE A 223 5.93 -19.60 -20.52
CA ILE A 223 4.66 -20.06 -21.09
C ILE A 223 3.62 -20.30 -19.98
N GLU A 224 4.07 -20.76 -18.80
CA GLU A 224 3.20 -20.99 -17.64
C GLU A 224 2.72 -19.70 -16.97
N ASP A 225 3.36 -18.56 -17.27
CA ASP A 225 3.02 -17.23 -16.75
C ASP A 225 2.13 -16.44 -17.73
N ARG A 226 1.76 -17.03 -18.89
CA ARG A 226 0.90 -16.38 -19.88
C ARG A 226 -0.53 -16.28 -19.37
N LEU A 227 -1.07 -15.06 -19.37
CA LEU A 227 -2.47 -14.80 -19.08
C LEU A 227 -3.34 -15.05 -20.33
N SER A 228 -4.42 -15.80 -20.15
CA SER A 228 -5.49 -15.97 -21.14
C SER A 228 -6.30 -14.68 -21.32
N GLU A 229 -7.07 -14.56 -22.39
CA GLU A 229 -7.95 -13.41 -22.61
C GLU A 229 -8.94 -13.20 -21.45
N GLN A 230 -9.50 -14.29 -20.91
CA GLN A 230 -10.37 -14.23 -19.73
C GLN A 230 -9.63 -13.70 -18.50
N GLN A 231 -8.39 -14.14 -18.27
CA GLN A 231 -7.60 -13.64 -17.14
C GLN A 231 -7.23 -12.16 -17.29
N TRP A 232 -7.04 -11.67 -18.52
CA TRP A 232 -6.88 -10.25 -18.79
C TRP A 232 -8.14 -9.45 -18.49
N ASP A 233 -9.31 -9.97 -18.83
CA ASP A 233 -10.59 -9.33 -18.52
C ASP A 233 -10.86 -9.30 -17.00
N GLU A 234 -10.53 -10.38 -16.29
CA GLU A 234 -10.58 -10.44 -14.83
C GLU A 234 -9.64 -9.42 -14.19
N LEU A 235 -8.42 -9.29 -14.72
CA LEU A 235 -7.44 -8.31 -14.26
C LEU A 235 -7.90 -6.86 -14.50
N ALA A 236 -8.55 -6.59 -15.63
CA ALA A 236 -9.16 -5.29 -15.92
C ALA A 236 -10.29 -4.96 -14.94
N HIS A 237 -11.19 -5.91 -14.66
CA HIS A 237 -12.20 -5.71 -13.63
C HIS A 237 -11.60 -5.48 -12.25
N LEU A 238 -10.52 -6.19 -11.90
CA LEU A 238 -9.83 -6.01 -10.63
C LEU A 238 -9.25 -4.60 -10.50
N HIS A 239 -8.62 -4.10 -11.57
CA HIS A 239 -8.10 -2.74 -11.66
C HIS A 239 -9.20 -1.70 -11.40
N ASP A 240 -10.37 -1.86 -12.00
CA ASP A 240 -11.49 -0.93 -11.81
C ASP A 240 -11.96 -0.86 -10.35
N HIS A 241 -12.04 -2.00 -9.66
CA HIS A 241 -12.44 -2.03 -8.24
C HIS A 241 -11.34 -1.47 -7.32
N LEU A 242 -10.06 -1.66 -7.68
CA LEU A 242 -8.96 -1.01 -6.98
C LEU A 242 -8.96 0.51 -7.14
N GLY A 243 -9.54 1.02 -8.22
CA GLY A 243 -9.76 2.45 -8.45
C GLY A 243 -10.44 3.14 -7.26
N THR A 244 -11.40 2.48 -6.63
CA THR A 244 -12.08 3.03 -5.44
C THR A 244 -11.13 3.22 -4.25
N PHE A 245 -10.24 2.24 -3.99
CA PHE A 245 -9.24 2.35 -2.92
C PHE A 245 -8.18 3.41 -3.25
N TYR A 246 -7.82 3.52 -4.53
CA TYR A 246 -6.90 4.53 -5.04
C TYR A 246 -7.43 5.94 -4.80
N ASP A 247 -8.66 6.20 -5.24
CA ASP A 247 -9.33 7.50 -5.10
C ASP A 247 -9.50 7.88 -3.63
N GLY A 248 -9.89 6.92 -2.78
CA GLY A 248 -9.97 7.13 -1.34
C GLY A 248 -8.63 7.51 -0.70
N THR A 249 -7.54 6.89 -1.17
CA THR A 249 -6.19 7.22 -0.70
C THR A 249 -5.77 8.62 -1.16
N LEU A 250 -5.97 8.96 -2.44
CA LEU A 250 -5.66 10.29 -2.98
C LEU A 250 -6.48 11.41 -2.33
N TYR A 251 -7.74 11.15 -2.00
CA TYR A 251 -8.60 12.12 -1.33
C TYR A 251 -8.11 12.45 0.09
N THR A 252 -7.45 11.49 0.74
CA THR A 252 -7.04 11.59 2.15
C THR A 252 -5.55 11.85 2.36
N GLU A 253 -4.74 11.82 1.30
CA GLU A 253 -3.33 12.18 1.37
C GLU A 253 -3.10 13.70 1.40
N GLY A 254 -1.89 14.10 1.80
CA GLY A 254 -1.47 15.49 1.83
C GLY A 254 -1.84 16.26 3.11
N GLY A 255 -1.51 17.56 3.14
CA GLY A 255 -1.63 18.39 4.34
C GLY A 255 -3.01 19.00 4.58
N LEU A 256 -3.94 18.79 3.65
CA LEU A 256 -5.27 19.40 3.69
C LEU A 256 -6.36 18.50 4.28
N SER A 257 -6.14 17.18 4.27
CA SER A 257 -7.08 16.22 4.83
C SER A 257 -7.16 16.31 6.36
N THR A 258 -8.30 15.88 6.88
CA THR A 258 -8.61 15.82 8.31
C THR A 258 -9.09 14.43 8.68
N MET A 259 -9.15 14.14 9.97
CA MET A 259 -9.74 12.89 10.46
C MET A 259 -11.22 12.75 10.09
N ALA A 260 -11.95 13.85 9.85
CA ALA A 260 -13.34 13.78 9.41
C ALA A 260 -13.43 13.26 7.97
N ASP A 261 -12.50 13.67 7.11
CA ASP A 261 -12.39 13.18 5.74
C ASP A 261 -12.09 11.67 5.75
N HIS A 262 -11.23 11.20 6.66
CA HIS A 262 -10.97 9.76 6.82
C HIS A 262 -12.24 8.96 7.13
N CYS A 263 -13.09 9.45 8.04
CA CYS A 263 -14.35 8.77 8.36
C CYS A 263 -15.29 8.71 7.15
N GLN A 264 -15.43 9.83 6.42
CA GLN A 264 -16.27 9.87 5.22
C GLN A 264 -15.75 8.91 4.14
N THR A 265 -14.44 8.87 3.95
CA THR A 265 -13.81 7.93 3.01
C THR A 265 -14.03 6.48 3.43
N LEU A 266 -13.96 6.16 4.73
CA LEU A 266 -14.28 4.80 5.22
C LEU A 266 -15.73 4.43 4.95
N ASP A 267 -16.68 5.31 5.25
CA ASP A 267 -18.10 5.05 5.03
C ASP A 267 -18.37 4.80 3.53
N TRP A 268 -17.75 5.60 2.66
CA TRP A 268 -17.83 5.40 1.21
C TRP A 268 -17.20 4.08 0.78
N LEU A 269 -15.96 3.78 1.18
CA LEU A 269 -15.28 2.52 0.84
C LEU A 269 -16.07 1.29 1.32
N LEU A 270 -16.63 1.33 2.53
CA LEU A 270 -17.46 0.26 3.06
C LEU A 270 -18.72 0.03 2.20
N ASN A 271 -19.35 1.11 1.75
CA ASN A 271 -20.50 1.03 0.87
C ASN A 271 -20.14 0.44 -0.51
N GLU A 272 -19.00 0.82 -1.07
CA GLU A 272 -18.52 0.27 -2.35
C GLU A 272 -18.16 -1.21 -2.25
N ILE A 273 -17.47 -1.62 -1.18
CA ILE A 273 -17.20 -3.04 -0.89
C ILE A 273 -18.51 -3.82 -0.73
N GLN A 274 -19.50 -3.25 -0.06
CA GLN A 274 -20.79 -3.90 0.13
C GLN A 274 -21.56 -4.07 -1.19
N GLN A 275 -21.54 -3.07 -2.06
CA GLN A 275 -22.12 -3.15 -3.41
C GLN A 275 -21.42 -4.20 -4.27
N ALA A 276 -20.07 -4.19 -4.27
CA ALA A 276 -19.27 -5.17 -4.97
C ALA A 276 -19.62 -6.59 -4.50
N LYS A 277 -19.69 -6.80 -3.19
CA LYS A 277 -20.13 -8.08 -2.59
C LYS A 277 -21.50 -8.51 -3.10
N THR A 278 -22.51 -7.64 -3.07
CA THR A 278 -23.85 -7.98 -3.54
C THR A 278 -23.85 -8.35 -5.03
N LYS A 279 -23.12 -7.59 -5.86
CA LYS A 279 -22.97 -7.90 -7.29
C LYS A 279 -22.31 -9.26 -7.52
N PHE A 280 -21.24 -9.59 -6.78
CA PHE A 280 -20.59 -10.90 -6.88
C PHE A 280 -21.50 -12.04 -6.45
N GLU A 281 -22.28 -11.88 -5.37
CA GLU A 281 -23.28 -12.86 -4.95
C GLU A 281 -24.36 -13.09 -6.01
N GLU A 282 -24.82 -12.04 -6.70
CA GLU A 282 -25.79 -12.13 -7.78
C GLU A 282 -25.23 -12.84 -9.02
N LEU A 283 -24.01 -12.47 -9.43
CA LEU A 283 -23.31 -13.12 -10.54
C LEU A 283 -23.11 -14.62 -10.27
N HIS A 284 -22.69 -14.98 -9.06
CA HIS A 284 -22.55 -16.37 -8.65
C HIS A 284 -23.88 -17.13 -8.73
N LYS A 285 -24.97 -16.57 -8.19
CA LYS A 285 -26.31 -17.18 -8.28
C LYS A 285 -26.76 -17.36 -9.73
N ALA A 286 -26.44 -16.40 -10.62
CA ALA A 286 -26.77 -16.49 -12.04
C ALA A 286 -25.97 -17.58 -12.75
N ALA A 287 -24.67 -17.70 -12.45
CA ALA A 287 -23.80 -18.76 -12.98
C ALA A 287 -24.28 -20.16 -12.56
N VAL A 288 -24.57 -20.36 -11.28
CA VAL A 288 -25.11 -21.63 -10.75
C VAL A 288 -26.42 -22.00 -11.46
N ARG A 289 -27.34 -21.04 -11.64
CA ARG A 289 -28.61 -21.29 -12.36
C ARG A 289 -28.40 -21.71 -13.82
N ARG A 290 -27.44 -21.11 -14.52
CA ARG A 290 -27.09 -21.48 -15.91
C ARG A 290 -26.50 -22.89 -16.01
N ASN A 291 -25.65 -23.28 -15.07
CA ASN A 291 -25.04 -24.61 -15.07
C ASN A 291 -26.06 -25.71 -14.74
N THR A 292 -26.96 -25.47 -13.78
CA THR A 292 -28.04 -26.42 -13.45
C THR A 292 -29.04 -26.62 -14.61
N SER A 293 -29.29 -25.58 -15.42
CA SER A 293 -30.22 -25.65 -16.57
C SER A 293 -29.60 -26.29 -17.84
N ARG A 294 -28.27 -26.38 -17.92
CA ARG A 294 -27.56 -27.05 -19.03
C ARG A 294 -27.21 -28.51 -18.77
N GLY A 295 -27.52 -29.06 -17.59
CA GLY A 295 -27.21 -30.45 -17.25
C GLY A 295 -25.71 -30.75 -17.13
N VAL A 296 -24.87 -29.71 -16.99
CA VAL A 296 -23.42 -29.84 -16.86
C VAL A 296 -23.09 -30.15 -15.40
N VAL A 297 -22.50 -31.31 -15.15
CA VAL A 297 -22.02 -31.72 -13.82
C VAL A 297 -20.80 -30.87 -13.46
N ALA A 298 -20.96 -30.04 -12.42
CA ALA A 298 -20.00 -29.44 -11.45
C ALA A 298 -18.55 -29.04 -11.82
N VAL A 299 -18.00 -29.42 -12.96
CA VAL A 299 -16.57 -29.25 -13.29
C VAL A 299 -16.30 -27.88 -13.96
N GLU A 300 -17.31 -27.28 -14.61
CA GLU A 300 -17.23 -25.90 -15.18
C GLU A 300 -17.84 -24.84 -14.24
N ALA A 301 -17.87 -25.11 -12.93
CA ALA A 301 -18.29 -24.13 -11.92
C ALA A 301 -17.15 -23.17 -11.51
N ASP A 302 -15.93 -23.37 -12.02
CA ASP A 302 -14.73 -22.62 -11.62
C ASP A 302 -14.65 -21.19 -12.19
N ASP A 303 -15.32 -20.90 -13.31
CA ASP A 303 -15.16 -19.61 -14.02
C ASP A 303 -15.82 -18.40 -13.33
N PHE A 304 -16.63 -18.61 -12.29
CA PHE A 304 -17.10 -17.55 -11.39
C PHE A 304 -16.82 -17.86 -9.91
N ALA A 305 -16.20 -19.00 -9.62
CA ALA A 305 -15.85 -19.39 -8.26
C ALA A 305 -14.72 -18.53 -7.72
N PHE A 306 -13.79 -18.04 -8.54
CA PHE A 306 -12.69 -17.22 -8.02
C PHE A 306 -13.16 -15.89 -7.38
N LEU A 307 -14.11 -15.19 -8.01
CA LEU A 307 -14.66 -13.92 -7.48
C LEU A 307 -15.75 -14.12 -6.42
N ALA A 308 -16.40 -15.29 -6.36
CA ALA A 308 -17.44 -15.59 -5.37
C ALA A 308 -16.93 -16.38 -4.15
N ALA A 309 -15.97 -17.29 -4.32
CA ALA A 309 -15.31 -18.05 -3.25
C ALA A 309 -14.32 -17.18 -2.48
N SER A 310 -13.70 -16.17 -3.11
CA SER A 310 -12.89 -15.16 -2.42
C SER A 310 -13.69 -14.34 -1.38
N VAL A 311 -15.02 -14.23 -1.56
CA VAL A 311 -15.90 -13.46 -0.67
C VAL A 311 -16.60 -14.32 0.38
N LEU A 312 -16.72 -15.66 0.22
CA LEU A 312 -17.56 -16.48 1.11
C LEU A 312 -16.97 -17.78 1.67
N GLU A 313 -16.06 -18.51 1.01
CA GLU A 313 -15.55 -19.80 1.55
C GLU A 313 -14.09 -20.07 1.11
N ASN A 314 -13.14 -19.88 2.05
CA ASN A 314 -11.82 -20.54 2.16
C ASN A 314 -10.86 -20.45 0.94
N TRP A 315 -9.83 -19.60 0.99
CA TRP A 315 -8.49 -19.97 1.52
C TRP A 315 -8.22 -21.48 1.54
N GLU A 316 -7.63 -22.00 0.46
CA GLU A 316 -6.62 -23.08 0.44
C GLU A 316 -6.30 -23.45 -1.03
N SER A 317 -5.55 -22.63 -1.75
CA SER A 317 -4.83 -23.07 -2.95
C SER A 317 -3.74 -22.04 -3.32
N PRO A 318 -2.49 -22.46 -3.60
CA PRO A 318 -1.47 -21.55 -4.05
C PRO A 318 -1.85 -21.06 -5.46
N LEU A 319 -1.79 -19.73 -5.65
CA LEU A 319 -1.91 -19.02 -6.92
C LEU A 319 -1.52 -19.90 -8.11
N SER A 320 -2.47 -20.10 -9.03
CA SER A 320 -2.15 -20.62 -10.36
C SER A 320 -1.07 -19.71 -11.00
N SER A 321 -0.19 -20.33 -11.77
CA SER A 321 1.11 -19.83 -12.21
C SER A 321 1.14 -18.44 -12.88
N GLY A 322 0.00 -17.88 -13.32
CA GLY A 322 -0.06 -16.64 -14.09
C GLY A 322 0.28 -15.32 -13.35
N PHE A 323 0.29 -15.29 -12.02
CA PHE A 323 0.42 -14.02 -11.26
C PHE A 323 1.86 -13.52 -11.08
N ARG A 324 2.89 -14.28 -11.52
CA ARG A 324 4.30 -14.00 -11.22
C ARG A 324 4.95 -12.94 -12.12
N LEU A 325 4.39 -12.65 -13.29
CA LEU A 325 4.95 -11.63 -14.20
C LEU A 325 4.60 -10.18 -13.79
N LEU A 326 3.60 -10.00 -12.92
CA LEU A 326 3.01 -8.69 -12.60
C LEU A 326 3.30 -8.20 -11.16
N VAL A 327 4.04 -8.99 -10.38
CA VAL A 327 4.50 -8.65 -9.03
C VAL A 327 6.02 -8.76 -8.95
#